data_AF-A0A2V6IV46-F1
#
_entry.id   AF-A0A2V6IV46-F1
#
_cell.length_a   1.000
_cell.length_b   1.000
_cell.length_c   1.000
_cell.angle_alpha   90.00
_cell.angle_beta   90.00
_cell.angle_gamma   90.00
#
_symmetry.space_group_name_H-M   'P 1'
#
loop_
_entity.id
_entity.type
_entity.pdbx_description
1 polymer ?
#
loop_
_entity_poly.entity_id
_entity_poly.type
_entity_poly.pdbx_seq_one_letter_code
_entity_poly.pdbx_strand_id
1 'polypeptide(L)'
;MAQKSWGQWTLYGNVGFWWQHAAETRNYVYAGAVLERDFSERLTLGVGLFGNSPKERGGGSDVAFNIGGAWKLSKHLNLLFPGGRDIVGDTTAMAYVGLQVLTK
;
A
#
# COMPACT_ATOMS: atom_id res chain seq x y z
N MET A 1 2.53 11.62 -6.74
CA MET A 1 2.97 10.21 -6.81
C MET A 1 4.32 10.19 -7.49
N ALA A 2 5.28 9.46 -6.94
CA ALA A 2 6.61 9.30 -7.52
C ALA A 2 6.89 7.80 -7.67
N GLN A 3 7.53 7.42 -8.78
CA GLN A 3 7.91 6.04 -9.06
C GLN A 3 9.32 6.03 -9.64
N LYS A 4 10.13 5.07 -9.21
CA LYS A 4 11.47 4.81 -9.72
C LYS A 4 11.66 3.31 -9.86
N SER A 5 12.04 2.87 -11.04
CA SER A 5 12.40 1.48 -11.32
C SER A 5 13.90 1.37 -11.59
N TRP A 6 14.50 0.27 -11.15
CA TRP A 6 15.88 -0.09 -11.43
C TRP A 6 16.02 -1.62 -11.49
N GLY A 7 16.35 -2.15 -12.67
CA GLY A 7 16.42 -3.58 -12.90
C GLY A 7 15.07 -4.26 -12.61
N GLN A 8 15.07 -5.22 -11.68
CA GLN A 8 13.88 -5.96 -11.25
C GLN A 8 13.10 -5.26 -10.12
N TRP A 9 13.57 -4.11 -9.63
CA TRP A 9 12.96 -3.40 -8.50
C TRP A 9 12.19 -2.18 -8.97
N THR A 10 11.03 -1.96 -8.36
CA THR A 10 10.23 -0.76 -8.55
C THR A 10 9.84 -0.21 -7.19
N LEU A 11 10.21 1.03 -6.91
CA LEU A 11 9.77 1.76 -5.73
C LEU A 11 8.81 2.86 -6.19
N TYR A 12 7.62 2.87 -5.63
CA TYR A 12 6.67 3.96 -5.83
C TYR A 12 6.09 4.42 -4.50
N GLY A 13 5.64 5.66 -4.46
CA GLY A 13 5.10 6.23 -3.25
C GLY A 13 4.26 7.46 -3.51
N ASN A 14 3.47 7.81 -2.51
CA ASN A 14 2.64 8.99 -2.53
C ASN A 14 2.64 9.64 -1.16
N VAL A 15 2.75 10.96 -1.15
CA VAL A 15 2.52 11.80 0.02
C VAL A 15 1.35 12.71 -0.30
N GLY A 16 0.46 12.89 0.66
CA GLY A 16 -0.72 13.73 0.54
C GLY A 16 -0.93 14.51 1.82
N PHE A 17 -1.34 15.76 1.68
CA PHE A 17 -1.76 16.59 2.80
C PHE A 17 -3.28 16.74 2.72
N TRP A 18 -3.96 16.39 3.80
CA TRP A 18 -5.40 16.56 3.94
C TRP A 18 -5.68 17.76 4.82
N TRP A 19 -6.32 18.76 4.22
CA TRP A 19 -6.84 19.92 4.94
C TRP A 19 -8.26 19.61 5.41
N GLN A 20 -8.49 19.62 6.71
CA GLN A 20 -9.83 19.49 7.29
C GLN A 20 -10.23 20.78 8.00
N HIS A 21 -11.42 21.29 7.69
CA HIS A 21 -11.94 22.56 8.21
C HIS A 21 -12.94 22.39 9.38
N ALA A 22 -13.21 21.15 9.81
CA ALA A 22 -14.13 20.88 10.91
C ALA A 22 -13.47 21.11 12.28
N ALA A 23 -14.26 21.57 13.25
CA ALA A 23 -13.80 22.12 14.53
C ALA A 23 -12.99 21.16 15.43
N GLU A 24 -13.03 19.85 15.17
CA GLU A 24 -12.34 18.83 15.97
C GLU A 24 -11.33 17.97 15.20
N THR A 25 -11.22 18.17 13.88
CA THR A 25 -10.30 17.42 13.01
C THR A 25 -9.01 18.20 12.77
N ARG A 26 -7.86 17.53 12.84
CA ARG A 26 -6.57 18.15 12.51
C ARG A 26 -6.22 17.88 11.05
N ASN A 27 -5.51 18.82 10.44
CA ASN A 27 -4.82 18.58 9.18
C ASN A 27 -3.85 17.42 9.36
N TYR A 28 -3.90 16.44 8.47
CA TYR A 28 -3.04 15.27 8.53
C TYR A 28 -2.27 15.08 7.23
N VAL A 29 -1.04 14.59 7.37
CA VAL A 29 -0.21 14.13 6.27
C VAL A 29 -0.34 12.61 6.22
N TYR A 30 -0.63 12.11 5.03
CA TYR A 30 -0.48 10.70 4.68
C TYR A 30 0.80 10.55 3.85
N ALA A 31 1.59 9.52 4.14
CA ALA A 31 2.71 9.12 3.31
C ALA A 31 2.71 7.61 3.11
N GLY A 32 3.01 7.18 1.89
CA GLY A 32 3.05 5.79 1.50
C GLY A 32 4.20 5.51 0.57
N ALA A 33 4.84 4.36 0.75
CA ALA A 33 5.88 3.86 -0.13
C ALA A 33 5.73 2.35 -0.29
N VAL A 34 5.83 1.86 -1.52
CA VAL A 34 5.75 0.45 -1.89
C VAL A 34 6.98 0.10 -2.71
N LEU A 35 7.70 -0.91 -2.24
CA LEU A 35 8.81 -1.52 -2.95
C LEU A 35 8.35 -2.87 -3.51
N GLU A 36 8.30 -2.97 -4.82
CA GLU A 36 8.03 -4.19 -5.56
C GLU A 36 9.31 -4.73 -6.20
N ARG A 37 9.33 -6.05 -6.35
CA ARG A 37 10.34 -6.80 -7.07
C ARG A 37 9.69 -7.82 -7.98
N ASP A 38 10.08 -7.78 -9.24
CA ASP A 38 9.76 -8.83 -10.21
C ASP A 38 10.73 -10.01 -10.00
N PHE A 39 10.21 -11.14 -9.53
CA PHE A 39 10.98 -12.39 -9.40
C PHE A 39 10.99 -13.16 -10.72
N SER A 40 9.96 -12.96 -11.55
CA SER A 40 9.87 -13.48 -12.91
C SER A 40 8.88 -12.63 -13.71
N GLU A 41 8.76 -12.89 -15.02
CA GLU A 41 7.73 -12.23 -15.85
C GLU A 41 6.30 -12.47 -15.35
N ARG A 42 6.10 -13.53 -14.54
CA ARG A 42 4.81 -13.93 -13.97
C ARG A 42 4.63 -13.56 -12.52
N LEU A 43 5.69 -13.38 -11.73
CA LEU A 43 5.57 -13.19 -10.28
C LEU A 43 6.23 -11.88 -9.85
N THR A 44 5.42 -10.99 -9.30
CA THR A 44 5.84 -9.75 -8.66
C THR A 44 5.46 -9.84 -7.19
N LEU A 45 6.41 -9.55 -6.30
CA LEU A 45 6.17 -9.45 -4.87
C LEU A 45 6.57 -8.05 -4.41
N GLY A 46 5.86 -7.51 -3.43
CA GLY A 46 6.15 -6.21 -2.89
C GLY A 46 5.81 -6.06 -1.43
N VAL A 47 6.37 -5.02 -0.83
CA VAL A 47 6.09 -4.57 0.51
C VAL A 47 5.76 -3.08 0.48
N GLY A 48 4.64 -2.72 1.08
CA GLY A 48 4.21 -1.34 1.27
C GLY A 48 4.25 -0.95 2.73
N LEU A 49 4.69 0.29 2.98
CA LEU A 49 4.59 0.96 4.26
C LEU A 49 3.75 2.22 4.07
N PHE A 50 2.76 2.40 4.94
CA PHE A 50 1.84 3.52 4.94
C PHE A 50 1.82 4.14 6.32
N GLY A 51 1.82 5.46 6.38
CA GLY A 51 1.82 6.20 7.63
C GLY A 51 0.91 7.42 7.54
N ASN A 52 0.18 7.68 8.62
CA ASN A 52 -0.62 8.88 8.81
C ASN A 52 -0.15 9.62 10.07
N SER A 53 -0.02 10.94 9.96
CA SER A 53 0.08 11.78 11.14
C SER A 53 -1.26 11.78 11.91
N PRO A 54 -1.28 12.13 13.21
CA PRO A 54 -2.49 12.13 14.02
C PRO A 54 -3.62 12.94 13.39
N LYS A 55 -4.76 12.28 13.18
CA LYS A 55 -5.96 12.88 12.57
C LYS A 55 -6.77 13.72 13.58
N GLU A 56 -6.58 13.46 14.88
CA GLU A 56 -7.31 14.06 15.99
C GLU A 56 -6.37 14.70 17.04
N ARG A 57 -6.87 15.66 17.81
CA ARG A 57 -6.11 16.25 18.94
C ARG A 57 -5.95 15.21 20.05
N GLY A 58 -4.74 14.67 20.20
CA GLY A 58 -4.42 13.64 21.20
C GLY A 58 -4.43 12.20 20.65
N GLY A 59 -4.76 12.02 19.37
CA GLY A 59 -4.68 10.72 18.69
C GLY A 59 -3.23 10.29 18.39
N GLY A 60 -3.03 8.98 18.25
CA GLY A 60 -1.76 8.39 17.81
C GLY A 60 -1.51 8.60 16.31
N SER A 61 -0.25 8.44 15.89
CA SER A 61 0.09 8.25 14.48
C SER A 61 -0.20 6.80 14.09
N ASP A 62 -0.79 6.59 12.92
CA ASP A 62 -1.03 5.23 12.42
C ASP A 62 0.07 4.84 11.46
N VAL A 63 0.61 3.63 11.62
CA VAL A 63 1.60 3.07 10.68
C VAL A 63 1.16 1.68 10.32
N ALA A 64 0.96 1.43 9.04
CA ALA A 64 0.55 0.17 8.47
C ALA A 64 1.60 -0.37 7.52
N PHE A 65 1.72 -1.69 7.46
CA PHE A 65 2.49 -2.35 6.42
C PHE A 65 1.65 -3.40 5.71
N ASN A 66 1.96 -3.65 4.46
CA ASN A 66 1.41 -4.75 3.68
C ASN A 66 2.54 -5.43 2.93
N ILE A 67 2.40 -6.73 2.75
CA ILE A 67 3.23 -7.57 1.91
C ILE A 67 2.27 -8.28 0.96
N GLY A 68 2.59 -8.26 -0.32
CA GLY A 68 1.70 -8.83 -1.31
C GLY A 68 2.39 -9.07 -2.61
N GLY A 69 1.61 -9.46 -3.59
CA GLY A 69 2.12 -9.65 -4.91
C GLY A 69 1.04 -9.94 -5.92
N ALA A 70 1.50 -10.04 -7.16
CA ALA A 70 0.72 -10.44 -8.30
C ALA A 70 1.39 -11.65 -8.95
N TRP A 71 0.60 -12.70 -9.18
CA TRP A 71 0.99 -13.84 -9.99
C TRP A 71 0.15 -13.90 -11.26
N LYS A 72 0.78 -13.63 -12.40
CA LYS A 72 0.20 -13.79 -13.72
C LYS A 72 0.09 -15.28 -14.05
N LEU A 73 -1.10 -15.82 -13.88
CA LEU A 73 -1.46 -17.19 -14.25
C LEU A 73 -1.55 -17.34 -15.77
N SER A 74 -2.04 -16.30 -16.46
CA SER A 74 -2.20 -16.26 -17.90
C SER A 74 -2.24 -14.82 -18.40
N LYS A 75 -2.23 -14.60 -19.72
CA LYS A 75 -2.32 -13.25 -20.32
C LYS A 75 -3.56 -12.46 -19.88
N HIS A 76 -4.61 -13.17 -19.43
CA HIS A 76 -5.89 -12.59 -19.03
C HIS A 76 -6.20 -12.79 -17.54
N LEU A 77 -5.31 -13.41 -16.76
CA LEU A 77 -5.59 -13.76 -15.36
C LEU A 77 -4.38 -13.44 -14.49
N ASN A 78 -4.59 -12.54 -13.53
CA ASN A 78 -3.63 -12.21 -12.49
C ASN A 78 -4.23 -12.53 -11.13
N LEU A 79 -3.52 -13.29 -10.32
CA LEU A 79 -3.85 -13.55 -8.93
C LEU A 79 -3.13 -12.51 -8.06
N LEU A 80 -3.88 -11.75 -7.28
CA LEU A 80 -3.37 -10.76 -6.35
C LEU A 80 -3.52 -11.31 -4.93
N PHE A 81 -2.49 -11.18 -4.10
CA PHE A 81 -2.52 -11.72 -2.73
C PHE A 81 -1.85 -10.79 -1.70
N PRO A 82 -2.35 -9.56 -1.52
CA PRO A 82 -1.83 -8.69 -0.47
C PRO A 82 -2.37 -9.07 0.91
N GLY A 83 -1.48 -9.01 1.89
CA GLY A 83 -1.77 -9.16 3.31
C GLY A 83 -0.96 -8.16 4.12
N GLY A 84 -1.60 -7.50 5.07
CA GLY A 84 -0.99 -6.45 5.85
C GLY A 84 -1.54 -6.37 7.25
N ARG A 85 -0.89 -5.54 8.06
CA ARG A 85 -1.27 -5.27 9.42
C ARG A 85 -0.81 -3.87 9.80
N ASP A 86 -1.56 -3.24 10.69
CA ASP A 86 -1.12 -2.04 11.36
C ASP A 86 -0.05 -2.36 12.43
N ILE A 87 1.07 -1.64 12.37
CA ILE A 87 2.16 -1.68 13.35
C ILE A 87 1.82 -0.79 14.54
N VAL A 88 1.26 0.38 14.27
CA VAL A 88 0.87 1.38 15.27
C VAL A 88 -0.57 1.78 14.96
N GLY A 89 -1.45 1.70 15.97
CA GLY A 89 -2.89 1.91 15.84
C GLY A 89 -3.69 0.65 16.20
N ASP A 90 -4.84 0.45 15.55
CA ASP A 90 -5.66 -0.75 15.69
C ASP A 90 -4.92 -1.96 15.14
N THR A 91 -4.59 -2.95 15.97
CA THR A 91 -3.65 -4.03 15.61
C THR A 91 -4.27 -5.12 14.73
N THR A 92 -5.07 -4.71 13.73
CA THR A 92 -5.87 -5.58 12.86
C THR A 92 -5.03 -6.05 11.68
N ALA A 93 -5.01 -7.36 11.47
CA ALA A 93 -4.42 -7.95 10.28
C ALA A 93 -5.51 -8.19 9.24
N MET A 94 -5.24 -7.85 7.98
CA MET A 94 -6.13 -8.10 6.86
C MET A 94 -5.34 -8.70 5.71
N ALA A 95 -5.86 -9.77 5.14
CA ALA A 95 -5.32 -10.36 3.93
C ALA A 95 -6.46 -10.72 3.00
N TYR A 96 -6.23 -10.59 1.71
CA TYR A 96 -7.20 -11.00 0.71
C TYR A 96 -6.51 -11.61 -0.49
N VAL A 97 -7.27 -12.43 -1.20
CA VAL A 97 -6.88 -12.97 -2.49
C VAL A 97 -7.86 -12.44 -3.52
N GLY A 98 -7.34 -11.71 -4.51
CA GLY A 98 -8.10 -11.18 -5.62
C GLY A 98 -7.75 -11.94 -6.90
N LEU A 99 -8.76 -12.18 -7.75
CA LEU A 99 -8.54 -12.64 -9.11
C LEU A 99 -8.89 -11.49 -10.07
N GLN A 100 -7.89 -10.97 -10.75
CA GLN A 100 -8.06 -9.96 -11.77
C GLN A 100 -8.14 -10.63 -13.14
N VAL A 101 -9.29 -10.45 -13.80
CA VAL A 101 -9.53 -10.92 -15.17
C VAL A 101 -9.40 -9.73 -16.12
N LEU A 102 -8.47 -9.82 -17.06
CA LEU A 102 -8.28 -8.85 -18.13
C LEU A 102 -9.08 -9.33 -19.35
N THR A 103 -10.29 -8.82 -19.52
CA THR A 103 -11.02 -8.94 -20.79
C THR A 103 -10.50 -7.89 -21.76
N LYS A 104 -10.10 -8.34 -22.96
CA LYS A 104 -9.74 -7.46 -24.10
C LYS A 104 -10.85 -6.47 -24.41
#